data_AF-A0A6S7JHU8-F1
#
_entry.id   AF-A0A6S7JHU8-F1
#
_cell.length_a   1.000
_cell.length_b   1.000
_cell.length_c   1.000
_cell.angle_alpha   90.00
_cell.angle_beta   90.00
_cell.angle_gamma   90.00
#
_symmetry.space_group_name_H-M   'P 1'
#
loop_
_entity.id
_entity.type
_entity.pdbx_description
1 polymer ?
#
loop_
_entity_poly.entity_id
_entity_poly.type
_entity_poly.pdbx_seq_one_letter_code
_entity_poly.pdbx_strand_id
1 'polypeptide(L)'
;HNGGRFDTVFLLRELLLERKVVPQCIMNGNKIMCLELEDRNLKVIDSFLFLNMALRKFPEALGIPDICKGFHPYRFYDLTYVGSMVGLQYFDLPEKGSKEREKFDTWYKEQQQKTYIFKDAMYYYCRLDVDILRQGCIIFARLIKDITNVFPFYDKTCHTIAGLALKVYRTNFLNENTIGQIPAQGYGGNVNQSTIALYWCAT
;
A
#
# COMPACT_ATOMS: atom_id res chain seq x y z
N HIS A 1 4.05 -1.03 0.13
CA HIS A 1 2.64 -1.05 0.54
C HIS A 1 2.54 -0.37 1.89
N ASN A 2 1.60 0.56 2.09
CA ASN A 2 1.57 1.48 3.23
C ASN A 2 2.83 2.37 3.31
N GLY A 3 3.41 2.69 2.15
CA GLY A 3 4.68 3.40 2.05
C GLY A 3 4.61 4.81 2.64
N GLY A 4 3.44 5.48 2.53
CA GLY A 4 3.27 6.85 3.03
C GLY A 4 3.47 7.00 4.53
N ARG A 5 3.49 5.89 5.29
CA ARG A 5 3.82 5.86 6.73
C ARG A 5 5.23 5.37 7.04
N PHE A 6 5.90 4.74 6.08
CA PHE A 6 7.15 4.02 6.30
C PHE A 6 8.19 4.36 5.24
N ASP A 7 8.11 3.72 4.07
CA ASP A 7 9.22 3.65 3.11
C ASP A 7 9.44 4.96 2.31
N THR A 8 8.37 5.69 2.01
CA THR A 8 8.43 6.78 1.02
C THR A 8 9.32 7.94 1.47
N VAL A 9 9.49 8.13 2.79
CA VAL A 9 10.38 9.17 3.34
C VAL A 9 11.86 8.87 3.07
N PHE A 10 12.25 7.59 3.13
CA PHE A 10 13.63 7.18 2.82
C PHE A 10 13.92 7.36 1.33
N LEU A 11 12.95 7.04 0.47
CA LEU A 11 13.06 7.27 -0.96
C LEU A 11 13.17 8.76 -1.28
N LEU A 12 12.34 9.61 -0.66
CA LEU A 12 12.43 11.06 -0.83
C LEU A 12 13.79 11.59 -0.38
N ARG A 13 14.29 11.13 0.77
CA ARG A 13 15.61 11.50 1.28
C ARG A 13 16.73 11.14 0.30
N GLU A 14 16.74 9.92 -0.22
CA GLU A 14 17.73 9.44 -1.21
C GLU A 14 17.69 10.30 -2.49
N LEU A 15 16.49 10.57 -3.03
CA LEU A 15 16.32 11.38 -4.23
C LEU A 15 16.85 12.80 -4.04
N LEU A 16 16.51 13.46 -2.93
CA LEU A 16 16.91 14.84 -2.67
C LEU A 16 18.39 14.97 -2.28
N LEU A 17 18.87 14.13 -1.35
CA LEU A 17 20.18 14.31 -0.74
C LEU A 17 21.30 13.67 -1.57
N GLU A 18 21.10 12.45 -2.06
CA GLU A 18 22.14 11.70 -2.76
C GLU A 18 22.06 11.90 -4.27
N ARG A 19 20.85 11.91 -4.84
CA ARG A 19 20.65 11.99 -6.29
C ARG A 19 20.45 13.40 -6.81
N LYS A 20 20.20 14.38 -5.93
CA LYS A 20 19.89 15.78 -6.29
C LYS A 20 18.74 15.91 -7.28
N VAL A 21 17.76 14.99 -7.19
CA VAL A 21 16.55 14.99 -8.01
C VAL A 21 15.39 15.45 -7.14
N VAL A 22 14.60 16.41 -7.63
CA VAL A 22 13.42 16.91 -6.94
C VAL A 22 12.17 16.24 -7.54
N PRO A 23 11.56 15.26 -6.86
CA PRO A 23 10.32 14.65 -7.33
C PRO A 23 9.12 15.57 -7.09
N GLN A 24 8.10 15.44 -7.94
CA GLN A 24 6.77 15.92 -7.60
C GLN A 24 6.17 15.02 -6.51
N CYS A 25 5.62 15.64 -5.47
CA CYS A 25 5.08 14.93 -4.32
C CYS A 25 3.61 15.25 -4.14
N ILE A 26 2.78 14.21 -3.95
CA ILE A 26 1.39 14.37 -3.51
C ILE A 26 1.30 13.95 -2.05
N MET A 27 0.85 14.87 -1.21
CA MET A 27 0.87 14.75 0.25
C MET A 27 -0.54 14.69 0.81
N ASN A 28 -0.71 13.99 1.94
CA ASN A 28 -1.86 14.13 2.82
C ASN A 28 -1.36 14.31 4.25
N GLY A 29 -1.36 15.56 4.72
CA GLY A 29 -0.61 15.97 5.89
C GLY A 29 0.87 15.58 5.75
N ASN A 30 1.39 14.83 6.71
CA ASN A 30 2.80 14.38 6.72
C ASN A 30 3.05 13.09 5.92
N LYS A 31 2.04 12.54 5.23
CA LYS A 31 2.17 11.29 4.47
C LYS A 31 2.36 11.59 3.00
N ILE A 32 3.42 11.02 2.41
CA ILE A 32 3.68 11.08 0.97
C ILE A 32 2.84 9.97 0.30
N MET A 33 1.79 10.35 -0.41
CA MET A 33 0.90 9.42 -1.12
C MET A 33 1.46 8.98 -2.48
N CYS A 34 2.19 9.89 -3.14
CA CYS A 34 2.77 9.66 -4.45
C CYS A 34 4.08 10.45 -4.59
N LEU A 35 5.09 9.82 -5.19
CA LEU A 35 6.28 10.47 -5.73
C LEU A 35 6.29 10.26 -7.24
N GLU A 36 6.54 11.32 -8.00
CA GLU A 36 6.61 11.28 -9.46
C GLU A 36 7.89 11.95 -9.96
N LEU A 37 8.58 11.24 -10.86
CA LEU A 37 9.71 11.70 -11.64
C LEU A 37 9.28 11.73 -13.10
N GLU A 38 8.74 12.87 -13.54
CA GLU A 38 8.17 13.04 -14.89
C GLU A 38 9.21 12.79 -15.99
N ASP A 39 10.44 13.27 -15.77
CA ASP A 39 11.60 13.08 -16.64
C ASP A 39 11.94 11.59 -16.88
N ARG A 40 11.54 10.71 -15.95
CA ARG A 40 11.82 9.27 -15.99
C ARG A 40 10.58 8.41 -16.21
N ASN A 41 9.41 9.02 -16.38
CA ASN A 41 8.13 8.33 -16.41
C ASN A 41 7.97 7.31 -15.24
N LEU A 42 8.43 7.70 -14.05
CA LEU A 42 8.42 6.85 -12.87
C LEU A 42 7.48 7.42 -11.81
N LYS A 43 6.54 6.60 -11.37
CA LYS A 43 5.56 6.93 -10.33
C LYS A 43 5.63 5.89 -9.22
N VAL A 44 5.82 6.36 -7.99
CA VAL A 44 5.78 5.52 -6.79
C VAL A 44 4.51 5.87 -6.03
N ILE A 45 3.61 4.89 -5.93
CA ILE A 45 2.30 5.05 -5.28
C ILE A 45 2.18 4.16 -4.05
N ASP A 46 1.37 4.58 -3.10
CA ASP A 46 1.01 3.74 -1.97
C ASP A 46 -0.18 2.82 -2.29
N SER A 47 0.10 1.55 -2.53
CA SER A 47 -0.93 0.54 -2.81
C SER A 47 -1.96 0.36 -1.69
N PHE A 48 -1.66 0.74 -0.44
CA PHE A 48 -2.60 0.67 0.67
C PHE A 48 -3.78 1.64 0.50
N LEU A 49 -3.59 2.73 -0.26
CA LEU A 49 -4.65 3.68 -0.58
C LEU A 49 -5.69 3.12 -1.58
N PHE A 50 -5.34 2.02 -2.26
CA PHE A 50 -6.25 1.28 -3.14
C PHE A 50 -6.78 0.02 -2.46
N LEU A 51 -5.89 -0.75 -1.82
CA LEU A 51 -6.19 -1.99 -1.11
C LEU A 51 -5.99 -1.75 0.38
N ASN A 52 -7.04 -1.22 1.04
CA ASN A 52 -7.00 -0.81 2.45
C ASN A 52 -7.14 -2.02 3.41
N MET A 53 -6.18 -2.93 3.33
CA MET A 53 -6.09 -4.11 4.19
C MET A 53 -4.62 -4.50 4.37
N ALA A 54 -4.31 -5.26 5.42
CA ALA A 54 -2.96 -5.77 5.64
C ALA A 54 -2.55 -6.74 4.52
N LEU A 55 -1.27 -6.71 4.12
CA LEU A 55 -0.73 -7.57 3.07
C LEU A 55 -0.98 -9.07 3.32
N ARG A 56 -0.93 -9.52 4.57
CA ARG A 56 -1.24 -10.91 4.96
C ARG A 56 -2.66 -11.37 4.60
N LYS A 57 -3.60 -10.44 4.40
CA LYS A 57 -5.00 -10.73 4.01
C LYS A 57 -5.18 -10.83 2.50
N PHE A 58 -4.19 -10.42 1.69
CA PHE A 58 -4.30 -10.43 0.23
C PHE A 58 -4.59 -11.84 -0.32
N PRO A 59 -3.93 -12.92 0.15
CA PRO A 59 -4.17 -14.23 -0.44
C PRO A 59 -5.62 -14.71 -0.30
N GLU A 60 -6.18 -14.59 0.91
CA GLU A 60 -7.57 -14.94 1.18
C GLU A 60 -8.54 -14.02 0.42
N ALA A 61 -8.32 -12.69 0.47
CA ALA A 61 -9.25 -11.72 -0.11
C ALA A 61 -9.27 -11.70 -1.65
N LEU A 62 -8.16 -12.06 -2.30
CA LEU A 62 -7.99 -11.99 -3.76
C LEU A 62 -7.87 -13.36 -4.43
N GLY A 63 -8.03 -14.45 -3.66
CA GLY A 63 -7.91 -15.82 -4.17
C GLY A 63 -6.52 -16.16 -4.69
N ILE A 64 -5.46 -15.56 -4.12
CA ILE A 64 -4.07 -15.93 -4.46
C ILE A 64 -3.80 -17.28 -3.79
N PRO A 65 -3.26 -18.28 -4.51
CA PRO A 65 -2.88 -19.56 -3.92
C PRO A 65 -2.06 -19.35 -2.66
N ASP A 66 -2.35 -20.12 -1.61
CA ASP A 66 -1.71 -19.96 -0.31
C ASP A 66 -0.21 -20.21 -0.44
N ILE A 67 0.55 -19.12 -0.54
CA ILE A 67 1.99 -19.16 -0.44
C ILE A 67 2.26 -19.37 1.04
N CYS A 68 2.79 -20.53 1.42
CA CYS A 68 3.22 -20.83 2.79
C CYS A 68 4.24 -19.78 3.28
N LYS A 69 3.70 -18.68 3.78
CA LYS A 69 4.46 -17.57 4.34
C LYS A 69 4.82 -17.98 5.76
N GLY A 70 6.11 -18.20 6.00
CA GLY A 70 6.62 -18.41 7.35
C GLY A 70 6.50 -17.15 8.21
N PHE A 71 7.11 -17.17 9.39
CA PHE A 71 7.16 -16.01 10.28
C PHE A 71 8.56 -15.37 10.25
N HIS A 72 8.65 -14.09 10.62
CA HIS A 72 9.90 -13.34 10.61
C HIS A 72 10.17 -12.67 11.98
N PRO A 73 11.41 -12.73 12.50
CA PRO A 73 11.77 -12.08 13.76
C PRO A 73 12.08 -10.59 13.55
N TYR A 74 11.04 -9.75 13.56
CA TYR A 74 11.14 -8.30 13.27
C TYR A 74 12.10 -7.51 14.18
N ARG A 75 12.47 -8.05 15.36
CA ARG A 75 13.36 -7.37 16.31
C ARG A 75 14.79 -7.91 16.29
N PHE A 76 15.11 -8.80 15.34
CA PHE A 76 16.45 -9.35 15.15
C PHE A 76 17.10 -8.75 13.90
N TYR A 77 18.35 -8.31 14.00
CA TYR A 77 18.99 -7.49 12.96
C TYR A 77 20.39 -7.97 12.52
N ASP A 78 20.88 -9.11 13.03
CA ASP A 78 22.21 -9.61 12.68
C ASP A 78 22.18 -10.40 11.36
N LEU A 79 22.52 -9.72 10.25
CA LEU A 79 22.60 -10.28 8.89
C LEU A 79 23.72 -11.31 8.71
N THR A 80 24.63 -11.46 9.66
CA THR A 80 25.70 -12.46 9.63
C THR A 80 25.36 -13.72 10.43
N TYR A 81 24.19 -13.72 11.10
CA TYR A 81 23.80 -14.79 12.00
C TYR A 81 23.58 -16.13 11.28
N VAL A 82 24.33 -17.13 11.75
CA VAL A 82 24.17 -18.54 11.41
C VAL A 82 24.20 -19.32 12.71
N GLY A 83 23.11 -20.02 13.05
CA GLY A 83 23.02 -20.71 14.33
C GLY A 83 21.69 -21.42 14.56
N SER A 84 21.29 -21.54 15.81
CA SER A 84 19.96 -22.06 16.18
C SER A 84 18.87 -21.02 15.90
N MET A 85 17.60 -21.44 15.92
CA MET A 85 16.47 -20.52 15.78
C MET A 85 16.52 -19.41 16.85
N VAL A 86 16.32 -18.16 16.45
CA VAL A 86 16.33 -17.01 17.37
C VAL A 86 15.15 -17.06 18.33
N GLY A 87 15.34 -16.51 19.54
CA GLY A 87 14.34 -16.57 20.61
C GLY A 87 13.01 -15.88 20.28
N LEU A 88 11.95 -16.32 20.96
CA LEU A 88 10.58 -15.82 20.77
C LEU A 88 10.42 -14.31 20.99
N GLN A 89 11.29 -13.70 21.79
CA GLN A 89 11.30 -12.25 22.04
C GLN A 89 11.53 -11.41 20.78
N TYR A 90 12.09 -12.01 19.72
CA TYR A 90 12.35 -11.30 18.47
C TYR A 90 11.15 -11.29 17.51
N PHE A 91 10.09 -12.03 17.84
CA PHE A 91 8.88 -12.15 17.01
C PHE A 91 7.74 -11.31 17.56
N ASP A 92 6.88 -10.85 16.64
CA ASP A 92 5.55 -10.36 17.00
C ASP A 92 4.61 -11.56 17.06
N LEU A 93 4.43 -12.06 18.28
CA LEU A 93 3.70 -13.28 18.55
C LEU A 93 2.20 -13.10 18.34
N PRO A 94 1.53 -14.00 17.60
CA PRO A 94 0.07 -13.98 17.50
C PRO A 94 -0.59 -14.18 18.88
N GLU A 95 -1.84 -13.73 19.00
CA GLU A 95 -2.64 -13.89 20.21
C GLU A 95 -2.75 -15.36 20.63
N LYS A 96 -2.61 -15.62 21.92
CA LYS A 96 -2.69 -16.98 22.48
C LYS A 96 -4.06 -17.58 22.17
N GLY A 97 -4.09 -18.83 21.70
CA GLY A 97 -5.32 -19.56 21.34
C GLY A 97 -5.87 -19.27 19.94
N SER A 98 -5.22 -18.40 19.17
CA SER A 98 -5.59 -18.17 17.76
C SER A 98 -5.07 -19.29 16.84
N LYS A 99 -5.76 -19.53 15.71
CA LYS A 99 -5.26 -20.42 14.66
C LYS A 99 -3.89 -19.98 14.11
N GLU A 100 -3.64 -18.67 14.07
CA GLU A 100 -2.34 -18.11 13.65
C GLU A 100 -1.24 -18.47 14.65
N ARG A 101 -1.56 -18.53 15.94
CA ARG A 101 -0.64 -18.98 16.98
C ARG A 101 -0.26 -20.45 16.86
N GLU A 102 -1.23 -21.32 16.58
CA GLU A 102 -0.97 -22.75 16.35
C GLU A 102 -0.05 -22.98 15.14
N LYS A 103 -0.29 -22.22 14.05
CA LYS A 103 0.59 -22.22 12.88
C LYS A 103 2.00 -21.75 13.24
N PHE A 104 2.13 -20.69 14.04
CA PHE A 104 3.41 -20.19 14.52
C PHE A 104 4.16 -21.23 15.35
N ASP A 105 3.51 -21.82 16.36
CA ASP A 105 4.16 -22.75 17.27
C ASP A 105 4.62 -24.03 16.53
N THR A 106 3.84 -24.50 15.55
CA THR A 106 4.23 -25.62 14.67
C THR A 106 5.45 -25.25 13.82
N TRP A 107 5.37 -24.13 13.10
CA TRP A 107 6.48 -23.65 12.27
C TRP A 107 7.76 -23.42 13.08
N TYR A 108 7.66 -22.82 14.27
CA TYR A 108 8.80 -22.50 15.11
C TYR A 108 9.53 -23.76 15.59
N LYS A 109 8.78 -24.80 16.01
CA LYS A 109 9.35 -26.11 16.38
C LYS A 109 10.08 -26.77 15.21
N GLU A 110 9.55 -26.67 14.00
CA GLU A 110 10.22 -27.19 12.79
C GLU A 110 11.51 -26.42 12.48
N GLN A 111 11.52 -25.10 12.65
CA GLN A 111 12.73 -24.29 12.43
C GLN A 111 13.81 -24.55 13.49
N GLN A 112 13.44 -24.86 14.73
CA GLN A 112 14.39 -25.19 15.80
C GLN A 112 15.25 -26.43 15.49
N GLN A 113 14.80 -27.32 14.60
CA GLN A 113 15.53 -28.52 14.20
C GLN A 113 16.55 -28.26 13.08
N LYS A 114 16.63 -27.04 12.56
CA LYS A 114 17.45 -26.66 11.41
C LYS A 114 18.49 -25.61 11.80
N THR A 115 19.57 -25.52 11.04
CA THR A 115 20.46 -24.35 11.09
C THR A 115 19.71 -23.14 10.52
N TYR A 116 19.57 -22.10 11.32
CA TYR A 116 18.93 -20.85 10.97
C TYR A 116 19.96 -19.87 10.40
N ILE A 117 19.81 -19.53 9.13
CA ILE A 117 20.58 -18.48 8.45
C ILE A 117 19.67 -17.26 8.31
N PHE A 118 19.89 -16.24 9.13
CA PHE A 118 18.95 -15.11 9.23
C PHE A 118 18.82 -14.35 7.90
N LYS A 119 19.94 -14.11 7.21
CA LYS A 119 19.97 -13.40 5.92
C LYS A 119 19.08 -14.07 4.88
N ASP A 120 19.15 -15.38 4.76
CA ASP A 120 18.38 -16.15 3.78
C ASP A 120 16.90 -16.15 4.14
N ALA A 121 16.58 -16.33 5.43
CA ALA A 121 15.21 -16.25 5.92
C ALA A 121 14.59 -14.86 5.69
N MET A 122 15.34 -13.79 5.95
CA MET A 122 14.93 -12.40 5.69
C MET A 122 14.69 -12.18 4.19
N TYR A 123 15.64 -12.55 3.34
CA TYR A 123 15.51 -12.38 1.89
C TYR A 123 14.30 -13.15 1.34
N TYR A 124 14.13 -14.40 1.77
CA TYR A 124 12.98 -15.22 1.40
C TYR A 124 11.66 -14.54 1.81
N TYR A 125 11.57 -14.07 3.04
CA TYR A 125 10.37 -13.40 3.56
C TYR A 125 10.05 -12.12 2.78
N CYS A 126 11.03 -11.23 2.58
CA CYS A 126 10.85 -10.00 1.81
C CYS A 126 10.43 -10.27 0.37
N ARG A 127 11.01 -11.29 -0.27
CA ARG A 127 10.65 -11.69 -1.64
C ARG A 127 9.19 -12.15 -1.71
N LEU A 128 8.73 -12.95 -0.74
CA LEU A 128 7.33 -13.38 -0.68
C LEU A 128 6.39 -12.19 -0.45
N ASP A 129 6.75 -11.23 0.39
CA ASP A 129 5.95 -10.01 0.60
C ASP A 129 5.77 -9.21 -0.69
N VAL A 130 6.86 -9.00 -1.42
CA VAL A 130 6.82 -8.28 -2.70
C VAL A 130 6.00 -9.06 -3.72
N ASP A 131 6.11 -10.40 -3.75
CA ASP A 131 5.34 -11.21 -4.69
C ASP A 131 3.83 -11.23 -4.37
N ILE A 132 3.45 -11.37 -3.10
CA ILE A 132 2.04 -11.25 -2.67
C ILE A 132 1.48 -9.88 -3.05
N LEU A 133 2.26 -8.82 -2.81
CA LEU A 133 1.86 -7.46 -3.18
C LEU A 133 1.67 -7.33 -4.69
N ARG A 134 2.63 -7.82 -5.47
CA ARG A 134 2.60 -7.80 -6.94
C ARG A 134 1.38 -8.54 -7.47
N GLN A 135 1.15 -9.76 -7.01
CA GLN A 135 0.01 -10.58 -7.42
C GLN A 135 -1.31 -9.89 -7.04
N GLY A 136 -1.43 -9.38 -5.81
CA GLY A 136 -2.64 -8.68 -5.37
C GLY A 136 -2.93 -7.42 -6.19
N CYS A 137 -1.90 -6.60 -6.48
CA CYS A 137 -2.05 -5.44 -7.35
C CYS A 137 -2.47 -5.83 -8.78
N ILE A 138 -1.90 -6.90 -9.35
CA ILE A 138 -2.27 -7.38 -10.70
C ILE A 138 -3.74 -7.84 -10.72
N ILE A 139 -4.17 -8.63 -9.74
CA ILE A 139 -5.55 -9.12 -9.65
C ILE A 139 -6.51 -7.94 -9.50
N PHE A 140 -6.22 -7.02 -8.58
CA PHE A 140 -7.01 -5.80 -8.40
C PHE A 140 -7.12 -4.99 -9.70
N ALA A 141 -6.00 -4.76 -10.39
CA ALA A 141 -5.99 -3.99 -11.64
C ALA A 141 -6.81 -4.66 -12.74
N ARG A 142 -6.75 -5.99 -12.85
CA ARG A 142 -7.57 -6.75 -13.79
C ARG A 142 -9.06 -6.63 -13.47
N LEU A 143 -9.45 -6.89 -12.22
CA LEU A 143 -10.84 -6.79 -11.78
C LEU A 143 -11.45 -5.41 -12.06
N ILE A 144 -10.74 -4.33 -11.72
CA ILE A 144 -11.23 -2.98 -11.99
C ILE A 144 -11.37 -2.74 -13.50
N LYS A 145 -10.37 -3.15 -14.29
CA LYS A 145 -10.41 -3.00 -15.75
C LYS A 145 -11.58 -3.78 -16.36
N ASP A 146 -11.78 -5.03 -15.94
CA ASP A 146 -12.81 -5.89 -16.50
C ASP A 146 -14.23 -5.40 -16.18
N ILE A 147 -14.42 -4.81 -14.99
CA ILE A 147 -15.72 -4.29 -14.55
C ILE A 147 -15.99 -2.88 -15.10
N THR A 148 -14.97 -2.03 -15.21
CA THR A 148 -15.16 -0.58 -15.42
C THR A 148 -14.45 0.00 -16.64
N ASN A 149 -13.60 -0.78 -17.32
CA ASN A 149 -12.71 -0.33 -18.39
C ASN A 149 -11.73 0.80 -17.99
N VAL A 150 -11.52 1.03 -16.69
CA VAL A 150 -10.56 2.01 -16.15
C VAL A 150 -9.32 1.30 -15.59
N PHE A 151 -8.14 1.91 -15.74
CA PHE A 151 -6.88 1.37 -15.23
C PHE A 151 -6.46 2.06 -13.92
N PRO A 152 -6.45 1.36 -12.76
CA PRO A 152 -6.35 2.02 -11.47
C PRO A 152 -4.99 2.63 -11.12
N PHE A 153 -3.89 2.11 -11.68
CA PHE A 153 -2.53 2.57 -11.36
C PHE A 153 -1.91 3.49 -12.40
N TYR A 154 -2.51 3.56 -13.59
CA TYR A 154 -1.94 4.30 -14.73
C TYR A 154 -2.38 5.76 -14.76
N ASP A 155 -3.57 6.06 -14.22
CA ASP A 155 -4.11 7.41 -14.24
C ASP A 155 -3.33 8.32 -13.26
N LYS A 156 -2.87 9.47 -13.75
CA LYS A 156 -2.17 10.49 -12.96
C LYS A 156 -3.09 11.23 -11.97
N THR A 157 -4.40 11.14 -12.14
CA THR A 157 -5.39 11.82 -11.30
C THR A 157 -5.91 10.96 -10.14
N CYS A 158 -5.58 9.67 -10.12
CA CYS A 158 -6.07 8.70 -9.14
C CYS A 158 -4.92 8.15 -8.29
N HIS A 159 -4.93 8.46 -6.99
CA HIS A 159 -3.95 7.95 -6.03
C HIS A 159 -4.59 7.16 -4.88
N THR A 160 -5.92 7.06 -4.88
CA THR A 160 -6.71 6.39 -3.85
C THR A 160 -7.88 5.65 -4.49
N ILE A 161 -8.46 4.70 -3.76
CA ILE A 161 -9.69 4.00 -4.16
C ILE A 161 -10.86 4.97 -4.39
N ALA A 162 -10.95 6.06 -3.61
CA ALA A 162 -11.98 7.08 -3.78
C ALA A 162 -11.77 7.89 -5.08
N GLY A 163 -10.52 8.26 -5.38
CA GLY A 163 -10.19 8.91 -6.65
C GLY A 163 -10.50 8.00 -7.84
N LEU A 164 -10.19 6.71 -7.72
CA LEU A 164 -10.55 5.70 -8.72
C LEU A 164 -12.07 5.58 -8.90
N ALA A 165 -12.84 5.52 -7.82
CA ALA A 165 -14.29 5.46 -7.88
C ALA A 165 -14.88 6.70 -8.57
N LEU A 166 -14.36 7.89 -8.26
CA LEU A 166 -14.74 9.12 -8.93
C LEU A 166 -14.39 9.10 -10.42
N LYS A 167 -13.23 8.54 -10.79
CA LYS A 167 -12.86 8.37 -12.19
C LYS A 167 -13.82 7.44 -12.92
N VAL A 168 -14.13 6.28 -12.34
CA VAL A 168 -15.12 5.34 -12.90
C VAL A 168 -16.47 6.03 -13.08
N TYR A 169 -16.92 6.78 -12.07
CA TYR A 169 -18.16 7.56 -12.16
C TYR A 169 -18.13 8.56 -13.33
N ARG A 170 -17.06 9.36 -13.43
CA ARG A 170 -16.90 10.37 -14.48
C ARG A 170 -16.76 9.78 -15.88
N THR A 171 -16.20 8.58 -16.01
CA THR A 171 -15.98 7.93 -17.32
C THR A 171 -17.21 7.16 -17.79
N ASN A 172 -17.95 6.52 -16.89
CA ASN A 172 -19.00 5.58 -17.28
C ASN A 172 -20.43 6.04 -16.97
N PHE A 173 -20.61 7.03 -16.09
CA PHE A 173 -21.94 7.38 -15.56
C PHE A 173 -22.26 8.88 -15.63
N LEU A 174 -21.27 9.76 -15.72
CA LEU A 174 -21.50 11.20 -15.83
C LEU A 174 -21.85 11.56 -17.27
N ASN A 175 -23.01 12.17 -17.46
CA ASN A 175 -23.45 12.64 -18.77
C ASN A 175 -22.59 13.83 -19.25
N GLU A 176 -22.48 13.98 -20.57
CA GLU A 176 -21.78 15.13 -21.15
C GLU A 176 -22.42 16.45 -20.67
N ASN A 177 -21.57 17.45 -20.40
CA ASN A 177 -21.99 18.80 -19.99
C ASN A 177 -22.86 18.88 -18.73
N THR A 178 -22.86 17.86 -17.87
CA THR A 178 -23.44 17.99 -16.53
C THR A 178 -22.41 18.53 -15.55
N ILE A 179 -22.60 19.78 -15.10
CA ILE A 179 -21.89 20.33 -13.95
C ILE A 179 -22.52 19.73 -12.69
N GLY A 180 -21.69 19.19 -11.79
CA GLY A 180 -22.17 18.75 -10.48
C GLY A 180 -22.76 19.94 -9.74
N GLN A 181 -24.03 19.87 -9.34
CA GLN A 181 -24.61 20.91 -8.50
C GLN A 181 -23.91 20.92 -7.15
N ILE A 182 -23.15 21.98 -6.89
CA ILE A 182 -22.62 22.29 -5.58
C ILE A 182 -23.72 23.07 -4.87
N PRO A 183 -24.28 22.56 -3.76
CA PRO A 183 -25.23 23.35 -2.96
C PRO A 183 -24.57 24.67 -2.56
N ALA A 184 -25.34 25.76 -2.48
CA ALA A 184 -24.80 27.08 -2.12
C ALA A 184 -24.04 27.10 -0.77
N GLN A 185 -24.29 26.11 0.10
CA GLN A 185 -23.64 25.93 1.39
C GLN A 185 -22.48 24.90 1.37
N GLY A 186 -22.13 24.34 0.21
CA GLY A 186 -21.22 23.21 0.07
C GLY A 186 -21.84 21.88 0.53
N TYR A 187 -21.01 20.85 0.66
CA TYR A 187 -21.44 19.48 1.02
C TYR A 187 -21.41 19.19 2.53
N GLY A 188 -21.07 20.17 3.39
CA GLY A 188 -20.99 20.02 4.85
C GLY A 188 -21.59 21.21 5.57
N GLY A 189 -22.27 20.98 6.71
CA GLY A 189 -23.08 21.99 7.40
C GLY A 189 -22.33 23.14 8.09
N ASN A 190 -20.99 23.17 8.06
CA ASN A 190 -20.17 24.25 8.60
C ASN A 190 -18.85 24.32 7.82
N VAL A 191 -18.68 25.32 6.95
CA VAL A 191 -17.45 25.50 6.19
C VAL A 191 -17.05 26.97 6.20
N ASN A 192 -15.82 27.26 6.66
CA ASN A 192 -15.16 28.54 6.43
C ASN A 192 -14.79 28.61 4.94
N GLN A 193 -15.66 29.19 4.12
CA GLN A 193 -15.42 29.32 2.67
C GLN A 193 -14.84 30.70 2.35
N SER A 194 -13.87 30.74 1.44
CA SER A 194 -13.36 32.02 0.93
C SER A 194 -14.41 32.72 0.07
N THR A 195 -14.40 34.06 0.06
CA THR A 195 -15.35 34.87 -0.73
C THR A 195 -15.32 34.51 -2.21
N ILE A 196 -14.14 34.14 -2.73
CA ILE A 196 -13.95 33.69 -4.10
C ILE A 196 -14.76 32.42 -4.37
N ALA A 197 -14.70 31.41 -3.50
CA ALA A 197 -15.42 30.15 -3.71
C ALA A 197 -16.95 30.35 -3.85
N LEU A 198 -17.53 31.33 -3.14
CA LEU A 198 -18.95 31.69 -3.25
C LEU A 198 -19.31 32.27 -4.63
N TYR A 199 -18.45 33.13 -5.19
CA TYR A 199 -18.70 33.70 -6.53
C TYR A 199 -18.71 32.65 -7.63
N TRP A 200 -17.87 31.62 -7.54
CA TRP A 200 -17.80 30.56 -8.55
C TRP A 200 -18.94 29.53 -8.45
N CYS A 201 -19.61 29.43 -7.30
CA CYS A 201 -20.73 28.50 -7.12
C CYS A 201 -22.12 29.14 -7.32
N ALA A 202 -22.19 30.47 -7.50
CA ALA A 202 -23.44 31.24 -7.56
C ALA A 202 -23.94 31.56 -8.97
N THR A 203 -23.36 30.96 -10.02
CA THR A 203 -23.81 31.06 -11.42
C THR A 203 -24.28 29.72 -11.92
#